data_AF-W2LZJ7-F1
#
_entry.id   AF-W2LZJ7-F1
#
_cell.length_a   1.000
_cell.length_b   1.000
_cell.length_c   1.000
_cell.angle_alpha   90.00
_cell.angle_beta   90.00
_cell.angle_gamma   90.00
#
_symmetry.space_group_name_H-M   'P 1'
#
loop_
_entity.id
_entity.type
_entity.pdbx_description
1 polymer ?
#
loop_
_entity_poly.entity_id
_entity_poly.type
_entity_poly.pdbx_seq_one_letter_code
_entity_poly.pdbx_strand_id
1 'polypeptide(L)'
;MNYEERRIAGSLKARASKVAEVARLKFWLFQKKSAADAFTALKLDQHMDDVLLSPKLNTLSTYVDMFNKKFPDSQVSLAGTLIAKYGDIAVAKALVRAKETSSSKDIASKLQTQQLEGWLNSHKSVEDVFTLLKIKDDGLLALTSRKLVTLDEYIQLFNRKNPQRQTNLFDALRGGFGEGEFASMVWMAYL
;
A
#
# COMPACT_ATOMS: atom_id res chain seq x y z
N MET A 1 46.19 -5.68 5.93
CA MET A 1 44.90 -5.76 6.62
C MET A 1 44.31 -7.14 6.39
N ASN A 2 44.14 -7.95 7.44
CA ASN A 2 43.69 -9.34 7.34
C ASN A 2 42.14 -9.44 7.28
N TYR A 3 41.63 -10.66 7.10
CA TYR A 3 40.19 -10.92 6.96
C TYR A 3 39.38 -10.45 8.18
N GLU A 4 39.86 -10.71 9.40
CA GLU A 4 39.18 -10.30 10.63
C GLU A 4 39.15 -8.78 10.81
N GLU A 5 40.23 -8.07 10.49
CA GLU A 5 40.27 -6.60 10.52
C GLU A 5 39.26 -5.98 9.55
N ARG A 6 39.13 -6.53 8.33
CA ARG A 6 38.12 -6.08 7.35
C ARG A 6 36.70 -6.34 7.84
N ARG A 7 36.46 -7.49 8.48
CA ARG A 7 35.16 -7.86 9.06
C ARG A 7 34.77 -6.94 10.21
N ILE A 8 35.70 -6.65 11.12
CA ILE A 8 35.50 -5.74 12.25
C ILE A 8 35.23 -4.31 11.75
N ALA A 9 36.04 -3.81 10.82
CA ALA A 9 35.84 -2.48 10.23
C ALA A 9 34.47 -2.35 9.53
N GLY A 10 34.05 -3.38 8.80
CA GLY A 10 32.71 -3.45 8.20
C GLY A 10 31.58 -3.37 9.24
N SER A 11 31.72 -4.12 10.34
CA SER A 11 30.73 -4.12 11.43
C SER A 11 30.63 -2.77 12.15
N LEU A 12 31.77 -2.10 12.39
CA LEU A 12 31.83 -0.77 13.02
C LEU A 12 31.18 0.28 12.12
N LYS A 13 31.47 0.25 10.81
CA LYS A 13 30.85 1.15 9.83
C LYS A 13 29.33 0.97 9.78
N ALA A 14 28.84 -0.28 9.79
CA ALA A 14 27.41 -0.57 9.81
C ALA A 14 26.73 -0.02 11.07
N ARG A 15 27.34 -0.21 12.25
CA ARG A 15 26.84 0.34 13.52
C ARG A 15 26.79 1.87 13.50
N ALA A 16 27.87 2.52 13.06
CA ALA A 16 27.92 3.98 12.95
C ALA A 16 26.84 4.51 11.99
N SER A 17 26.63 3.85 10.85
CA SER A 17 25.56 4.18 9.90
C SER A 17 24.18 4.07 10.55
N LYS A 18 23.93 3.03 11.35
CA LYS A 18 22.65 2.87 12.03
C LYS A 18 22.41 3.94 13.09
N VAL A 19 23.44 4.30 13.86
CA VAL A 19 23.36 5.40 14.85
C VAL A 19 23.04 6.72 14.15
N ALA A 20 23.72 7.03 13.03
CA ALA A 20 23.45 8.23 12.24
C ALA A 20 22.02 8.26 11.69
N GLU A 21 21.51 7.12 11.20
CA GLU A 21 20.12 7.00 10.73
C GLU A 21 19.12 7.28 11.85
N VAL A 22 19.30 6.66 13.03
CA VAL A 22 18.43 6.88 14.19
C VAL A 22 18.47 8.34 14.66
N ALA A 23 19.66 8.96 14.70
CA ALA A 23 19.80 10.36 15.06
C ALA A 23 19.04 11.28 14.09
N ARG A 24 19.14 11.00 12.78
CA ARG A 24 18.37 11.72 11.75
C ARG A 24 16.86 11.57 11.94
N LEU A 25 16.36 10.36 12.21
CA LEU A 25 14.92 10.14 12.44
C LEU A 25 14.42 10.86 13.70
N LYS A 26 15.20 10.85 14.78
CA LYS A 26 14.89 11.61 16.00
C LYS A 26 14.87 13.12 15.74
N PHE A 27 15.79 13.62 14.92
CA PHE A 27 15.82 15.02 14.52
C PHE A 27 14.59 15.41 13.71
N TRP A 28 14.17 14.59 12.73
CA TRP A 28 12.91 14.80 12.00
C TRP A 28 11.70 14.81 12.94
N LEU A 29 11.68 13.91 13.93
CA LEU A 29 10.62 13.82 14.92
C LEU A 29 10.60 15.02 15.89
N PHE A 30 11.76 15.60 16.18
CA PHE A 30 11.86 16.86 16.92
C PHE A 30 11.27 18.03 16.12
N GLN A 31 11.54 18.07 14.81
CA GLN A 31 10.98 19.06 13.87
C GLN A 31 9.50 18.83 13.52
N LYS A 32 8.87 17.77 14.03
CA LYS A 32 7.51 17.33 13.64
C LYS A 32 7.36 17.17 12.12
N LYS A 33 8.41 16.75 11.44
CA LYS A 33 8.42 16.60 9.98
C LYS A 33 7.31 15.63 9.53
N SER A 34 6.52 15.99 8.53
CA SER A 34 5.44 15.11 8.06
C SER A 34 6.00 13.84 7.41
N ALA A 35 5.18 12.78 7.30
CA ALA A 35 5.59 11.58 6.56
C ALA A 35 5.86 11.87 5.07
N ALA A 36 5.13 12.82 4.46
CA ALA A 36 5.36 13.26 3.09
C ALA A 36 6.71 14.00 2.92
N ASP A 37 7.08 14.85 3.88
CA ASP A 37 8.38 15.53 3.87
C ASP A 37 9.52 14.54 4.13
N ALA A 38 9.31 13.56 5.01
CA ALA A 38 10.26 12.49 5.24
C ALA A 38 10.45 11.60 3.99
N PHE A 39 9.37 11.27 3.30
CA PHE A 39 9.40 10.58 2.00
C PHE A 39 10.29 11.35 1.00
N THR A 40 10.05 12.66 0.86
CA THR A 40 10.84 13.54 -0.02
C THR A 40 12.30 13.61 0.41
N ALA A 41 12.57 13.74 1.71
CA ALA A 41 13.93 13.83 2.25
C ALA A 41 14.75 12.54 2.07
N LEU A 42 14.09 11.38 2.00
CA LEU A 42 14.75 10.11 1.66
C LEU A 42 15.08 10.00 0.18
N LYS A 43 14.56 10.91 -0.67
CA LYS A 43 14.66 10.83 -2.12
C LYS A 43 14.19 9.45 -2.59
N LEU A 44 13.00 9.06 -2.13
CA LEU A 44 12.29 7.90 -2.66
C LEU A 44 11.83 8.23 -4.10
N ASP A 45 11.78 7.21 -4.93
CA ASP A 45 11.58 7.35 -6.39
C ASP A 45 10.21 7.98 -6.74
N GLN A 46 10.08 8.47 -7.96
CA GLN A 46 8.80 8.94 -8.50
C GLN A 46 7.90 7.80 -8.96
N HIS A 47 8.42 6.59 -9.14
CA HIS A 47 7.64 5.42 -9.52
C HIS A 47 7.39 4.50 -8.31
N MET A 48 6.13 4.11 -8.13
CA MET A 48 5.68 3.31 -6.99
C MET A 48 6.38 1.94 -6.92
N ASP A 49 6.62 1.30 -8.06
CA ASP A 49 7.28 -0.01 -8.11
C ASP A 49 8.73 0.06 -7.58
N ASP A 50 9.46 1.10 -7.95
CA ASP A 50 10.84 1.31 -7.50
C ASP A 50 10.90 1.64 -5.99
N VAL A 51 9.87 2.32 -5.48
CA VAL A 51 9.75 2.58 -4.04
C VAL A 51 9.56 1.30 -3.24
N LEU A 52 8.77 0.35 -3.73
CA LEU A 52 8.53 -0.94 -3.05
C LEU A 52 9.79 -1.81 -2.96
N LEU A 53 10.73 -1.63 -3.88
CA LEU A 53 12.03 -2.32 -3.88
C LEU A 53 13.10 -1.55 -3.09
N SER A 54 12.83 -0.31 -2.69
CA SER A 54 13.82 0.54 -2.05
C SER A 54 13.96 0.20 -0.56
N PRO A 55 15.19 -0.05 -0.05
CA PRO A 55 15.40 -0.22 1.39
C PRO A 55 15.07 1.05 2.19
N LYS A 56 15.01 2.21 1.53
CA LYS A 56 14.59 3.48 2.12
C LYS A 56 13.13 3.48 2.55
N LEU A 57 12.28 2.62 1.96
CA LEU A 57 10.89 2.46 2.38
C LEU A 57 10.82 1.93 3.82
N ASN A 58 11.75 1.07 4.23
CA ASN A 58 11.85 0.59 5.62
C ASN A 58 12.25 1.72 6.58
N THR A 59 13.13 2.62 6.15
CA THR A 59 13.46 3.83 6.92
C THR A 59 12.24 4.72 7.08
N LEU A 60 11.43 4.90 6.02
CA LEU A 60 10.18 5.66 6.09
C LEU A 60 9.15 4.97 7.01
N SER A 61 8.98 3.65 6.91
CA SER A 61 8.11 2.89 7.81
C SER A 61 8.51 3.11 9.27
N THR A 62 9.80 2.98 9.57
CA THR A 62 10.34 3.19 10.92
C THR A 62 10.04 4.61 11.41
N TYR A 63 10.17 5.60 10.52
CA TYR A 63 9.84 6.99 10.85
C TYR A 63 8.35 7.17 11.17
N VAL A 64 7.46 6.62 10.33
CA VAL A 64 6.00 6.66 10.55
C VAL A 64 5.63 6.01 11.89
N ASP A 65 6.22 4.86 12.22
CA ASP A 65 5.98 4.20 13.50
C ASP A 65 6.44 5.07 14.69
N MET A 66 7.61 5.72 14.57
CA MET A 66 8.10 6.68 15.57
C MET A 66 7.20 7.91 15.69
N PHE A 67 6.70 8.44 14.57
CA PHE A 67 5.82 9.60 14.51
C PHE A 67 4.50 9.30 15.21
N ASN A 68 3.84 8.19 14.86
CA ASN A 68 2.56 7.78 15.45
C ASN A 68 2.67 7.49 16.94
N LYS A 69 3.81 6.94 17.40
CA LYS A 69 4.05 6.73 18.83
C LYS A 69 4.17 8.05 19.61
N LYS A 70 4.72 9.09 19.00
CA LYS A 70 4.89 10.40 19.64
C LYS A 70 3.64 11.28 19.52
N PHE A 71 2.88 11.14 18.45
CA PHE A 71 1.70 11.94 18.14
C PHE A 71 0.48 11.03 17.92
N PRO A 72 -0.06 10.43 18.99
CA PRO A 72 -1.15 9.45 18.89
C PRO A 72 -2.45 10.04 18.33
N ASP A 73 -2.66 11.36 18.46
CA ASP A 73 -3.86 12.04 17.93
C ASP A 73 -3.72 12.47 16.46
N SER A 74 -2.57 12.22 15.83
CA SER A 74 -2.27 12.64 14.46
C SER A 74 -1.61 11.50 13.67
N GLN A 75 -2.09 10.28 13.89
CA GLN A 75 -1.53 9.10 13.25
C GLN A 75 -1.63 9.19 11.72
N VAL A 76 -0.57 8.74 11.07
CA VAL A 76 -0.49 8.60 9.61
C VAL A 76 -0.13 7.16 9.27
N SER A 77 -0.61 6.65 8.14
CA SER A 77 -0.18 5.35 7.65
C SER A 77 0.88 5.50 6.55
N LEU A 78 1.73 4.48 6.43
CA LEU A 78 2.72 4.43 5.34
C LEU A 78 1.99 4.34 3.99
N ALA A 79 0.95 3.50 3.90
CA ALA A 79 0.10 3.43 2.71
C ALA A 79 -0.56 4.78 2.39
N GLY A 80 -1.09 5.50 3.39
CA GLY A 80 -1.69 6.82 3.19
C GLY A 80 -0.69 7.84 2.65
N THR A 81 0.57 7.77 3.09
CA THR A 81 1.66 8.61 2.54
C THR A 81 1.92 8.30 1.07
N LEU A 82 1.91 7.02 0.67
CA LEU A 82 2.10 6.59 -0.72
C LEU A 82 0.88 6.92 -1.59
N ILE A 83 -0.34 6.77 -1.06
CA ILE A 83 -1.59 7.12 -1.74
C ILE A 83 -1.65 8.62 -2.01
N ALA A 84 -1.28 9.46 -1.05
CA ALA A 84 -1.21 10.90 -1.25
C ALA A 84 -0.22 11.31 -2.36
N LYS A 85 0.79 10.47 -2.63
CA LYS A 85 1.81 10.73 -3.66
C LYS A 85 1.43 10.18 -5.04
N TYR A 86 0.88 8.96 -5.10
CA TYR A 86 0.69 8.21 -6.35
C TYR A 86 -0.77 7.97 -6.72
N GLY A 87 -1.70 8.18 -5.77
CA GLY A 87 -3.12 7.86 -5.91
C GLY A 87 -3.44 6.40 -5.58
N ASP A 88 -4.69 6.17 -5.17
CA ASP A 88 -5.16 4.86 -4.71
C ASP A 88 -4.98 3.74 -5.74
N ILE A 89 -5.33 4.01 -7.00
CA ILE A 89 -5.28 3.00 -8.07
C ILE A 89 -3.84 2.55 -8.35
N ALA A 90 -2.91 3.49 -8.41
CA ALA A 90 -1.50 3.18 -8.70
C ALA A 90 -0.90 2.36 -7.56
N VAL A 91 -1.18 2.75 -6.30
CA VAL A 91 -0.76 2.01 -5.11
C VAL A 91 -1.36 0.61 -5.11
N ALA A 92 -2.67 0.46 -5.31
CA ALA A 92 -3.35 -0.83 -5.32
C ALA A 92 -2.72 -1.81 -6.33
N LYS A 93 -2.53 -1.37 -7.58
CA LYS A 93 -1.94 -2.19 -8.64
C LYS A 93 -0.49 -2.59 -8.33
N ALA A 94 0.31 -1.66 -7.81
CA ALA A 94 1.71 -1.92 -7.46
C ALA A 94 1.83 -2.92 -6.31
N LEU A 95 0.96 -2.81 -5.30
CA LEU A 95 0.95 -3.72 -4.15
C LEU A 95 0.57 -5.14 -4.56
N VAL A 96 -0.45 -5.31 -5.42
CA VAL A 96 -0.80 -6.65 -5.94
C VAL A 96 0.38 -7.28 -6.66
N ARG A 97 1.06 -6.53 -7.53
CA ARG A 97 2.28 -7.00 -8.23
C ARG A 97 3.42 -7.32 -7.25
N ALA A 98 3.68 -6.46 -6.28
CA ALA A 98 4.78 -6.67 -5.34
C ALA A 98 4.57 -7.86 -4.40
N LYS A 99 3.32 -8.31 -4.18
CA LYS A 99 3.02 -9.58 -3.50
C LYS A 99 3.45 -10.82 -4.29
N GLU A 100 3.56 -10.70 -5.62
CA GLU A 100 4.03 -11.79 -6.51
C GLU A 100 5.55 -11.99 -6.38
N THR A 101 6.29 -11.01 -5.86
CA THR A 101 7.76 -11.07 -5.70
C THR A 101 8.13 -11.36 -4.24
N SER A 102 8.95 -12.39 -4.01
CA SER A 102 9.28 -12.88 -2.65
C SER A 102 9.91 -11.82 -1.75
N SER A 103 10.80 -10.96 -2.29
CA SER A 103 11.51 -9.93 -1.52
C SER A 103 10.63 -8.76 -1.05
N SER A 104 9.51 -8.49 -1.73
CA SER A 104 8.61 -7.37 -1.43
C SER A 104 7.26 -7.81 -0.85
N LYS A 105 7.01 -9.13 -0.74
CA LYS A 105 5.71 -9.67 -0.35
C LYS A 105 5.21 -9.17 1.01
N ASP A 106 6.08 -9.16 2.02
CA ASP A 106 5.70 -8.81 3.39
C ASP A 106 5.33 -7.33 3.51
N ILE A 107 6.17 -6.45 2.96
CA ILE A 107 5.89 -5.00 2.96
C ILE A 107 4.67 -4.68 2.11
N ALA A 108 4.50 -5.33 0.96
CA ALA A 108 3.34 -5.13 0.09
C ALA A 108 2.04 -5.56 0.79
N SER A 109 2.04 -6.69 1.49
CA SER A 109 0.87 -7.17 2.24
C SER A 109 0.50 -6.24 3.40
N LYS A 110 1.51 -5.74 4.14
CA LYS A 110 1.31 -4.74 5.20
C LYS A 110 0.69 -3.46 4.63
N LEU A 111 1.25 -2.94 3.55
CA LEU A 111 0.77 -1.71 2.90
C LEU A 111 -0.64 -1.87 2.33
N GLN A 112 -0.94 -3.02 1.74
CA GLN A 112 -2.27 -3.26 1.21
C GLN A 112 -3.30 -3.35 2.32
N THR A 113 -2.98 -4.01 3.44
CA THR A 113 -3.84 -4.01 4.62
C THR A 113 -4.14 -2.60 5.09
N GLN A 114 -3.12 -1.73 5.18
CA GLN A 114 -3.31 -0.32 5.54
C GLN A 114 -4.16 0.45 4.53
N GLN A 115 -4.03 0.18 3.23
CA GLN A 115 -4.87 0.79 2.19
C GLN A 115 -6.34 0.37 2.36
N LEU A 116 -6.62 -0.92 2.51
CA LEU A 116 -7.98 -1.45 2.66
C LEU A 116 -8.63 -0.96 3.97
N GLU A 117 -7.91 -0.98 5.08
CA GLU A 117 -8.38 -0.42 6.36
C GLU A 117 -8.62 1.09 6.27
N GLY A 118 -7.77 1.81 5.54
CA GLY A 118 -7.96 3.24 5.28
C GLY A 118 -9.28 3.53 4.56
N TRP A 119 -9.62 2.75 3.54
CA TRP A 119 -10.92 2.87 2.84
C TRP A 119 -12.09 2.53 3.75
N LEU A 120 -11.98 1.45 4.54
CA LEU A 120 -13.03 1.03 5.47
C LEU A 120 -13.26 2.08 6.57
N ASN A 121 -12.19 2.61 7.15
CA ASN A 121 -12.26 3.65 8.19
C ASN A 121 -12.77 4.98 7.63
N SER A 122 -12.65 5.20 6.32
CA SER A 122 -13.27 6.31 5.60
C SER A 122 -14.73 6.01 5.19
N HIS A 123 -15.32 4.96 5.74
CA HIS A 123 -16.70 4.52 5.52
C HIS A 123 -17.06 4.20 4.07
N LYS A 124 -16.09 3.81 3.23
CA LYS A 124 -16.36 3.44 1.84
C LYS A 124 -17.14 2.14 1.75
N SER A 125 -18.20 2.11 0.96
CA SER A 125 -18.86 0.86 0.60
C SER A 125 -18.04 0.06 -0.42
N VAL A 126 -18.48 -1.16 -0.74
CA VAL A 126 -17.86 -1.95 -1.83
C VAL A 126 -18.05 -1.25 -3.18
N GLU A 127 -19.21 -0.62 -3.39
CA GLU A 127 -19.53 0.18 -4.58
C GLU A 127 -18.65 1.44 -4.68
N ASP A 128 -18.38 2.11 -3.55
CA ASP A 128 -17.45 3.24 -3.51
C ASP A 128 -16.04 2.81 -3.92
N VAL A 129 -15.56 1.67 -3.43
CA VAL A 129 -14.24 1.15 -3.79
C VAL A 129 -14.19 0.67 -5.23
N PHE A 130 -15.27 0.04 -5.73
CA PHE A 130 -15.39 -0.31 -7.15
C PHE A 130 -15.25 0.93 -8.05
N THR A 131 -15.94 2.01 -7.68
CA THR A 131 -15.90 3.29 -8.41
C THR A 131 -14.54 3.98 -8.27
N LEU A 132 -13.96 4.01 -7.07
CA LEU A 132 -12.64 4.57 -6.78
C LEU A 132 -11.55 3.88 -7.59
N LEU A 133 -11.64 2.56 -7.76
CA LEU A 133 -10.71 1.78 -8.56
C LEU A 133 -10.92 1.93 -10.06
N LYS A 134 -12.00 2.60 -10.50
CA LYS A 134 -12.37 2.77 -11.92
C LYS A 134 -12.39 1.43 -12.64
N ILE A 135 -13.11 0.46 -12.06
CA ILE A 135 -13.21 -0.89 -12.64
C ILE A 135 -14.11 -0.86 -13.88
N LYS A 136 -15.21 -0.09 -13.83
CA LYS A 136 -16.10 0.09 -14.97
C LYS A 136 -15.39 0.63 -16.21
N ASP A 137 -14.49 1.61 -16.02
CA ASP A 137 -13.71 2.24 -17.09
C ASP A 137 -12.82 1.25 -17.87
N ASP A 138 -12.44 0.11 -17.27
CA ASP A 138 -11.63 -0.92 -17.94
C ASP A 138 -12.48 -1.85 -18.84
N GLY A 139 -13.82 -1.79 -18.75
CA GLY A 139 -14.72 -2.69 -19.50
C GLY A 139 -14.32 -4.15 -19.31
N LEU A 140 -14.26 -4.94 -20.39
CA LEU A 140 -13.89 -6.36 -20.34
C LEU A 140 -12.47 -6.60 -19.77
N LEU A 141 -11.55 -5.64 -19.94
CA LEU A 141 -10.19 -5.74 -19.41
C LEU A 141 -10.16 -5.68 -17.87
N ALA A 142 -11.26 -5.26 -17.23
CA ALA A 142 -11.40 -5.33 -15.79
C ALA A 142 -11.18 -6.76 -15.27
N LEU A 143 -11.65 -7.78 -16.00
CA LEU A 143 -11.60 -9.19 -15.58
C LEU A 143 -10.19 -9.72 -15.35
N THR A 144 -9.18 -9.13 -15.99
CA THR A 144 -7.76 -9.50 -15.84
C THR A 144 -6.97 -8.43 -15.07
N SER A 145 -7.63 -7.37 -14.61
CA SER A 145 -7.01 -6.24 -13.95
C SER A 145 -6.73 -6.55 -12.48
N ARG A 146 -5.54 -6.15 -12.00
CA ARG A 146 -5.16 -6.21 -10.57
C ARG A 146 -6.10 -5.38 -9.68
N LYS A 147 -6.91 -4.48 -10.25
CA LYS A 147 -7.98 -3.78 -9.54
C LYS A 147 -9.02 -4.75 -8.97
N LEU A 148 -9.39 -5.81 -9.69
CA LEU A 148 -10.35 -6.80 -9.19
C LEU A 148 -9.81 -7.58 -8.00
N VAL A 149 -8.52 -7.96 -8.03
CA VAL A 149 -7.87 -8.59 -6.86
C VAL A 149 -7.97 -7.69 -5.64
N THR A 150 -7.74 -6.38 -5.82
CA THR A 150 -7.84 -5.42 -4.72
C THR A 150 -9.28 -5.24 -4.23
N LEU A 151 -10.26 -5.21 -5.14
CA LEU A 151 -11.67 -5.13 -4.78
C LEU A 151 -12.11 -6.39 -4.00
N ASP A 152 -11.71 -7.58 -4.44
CA ASP A 152 -12.04 -8.84 -3.77
C ASP A 152 -11.48 -8.87 -2.34
N GLU A 153 -10.22 -8.49 -2.17
CA GLU A 153 -9.60 -8.40 -0.84
C GLU A 153 -10.31 -7.34 0.05
N TYR A 154 -10.80 -6.24 -0.55
CA TYR A 154 -11.63 -5.29 0.16
C TYR A 154 -12.97 -5.88 0.58
N ILE A 155 -13.66 -6.62 -0.29
CA ILE A 155 -14.92 -7.30 0.01
C ILE A 155 -14.73 -8.28 1.18
N GLN A 156 -13.66 -9.06 1.18
CA GLN A 156 -13.35 -9.97 2.29
C GLN A 156 -13.15 -9.24 3.62
N LEU A 157 -12.41 -8.11 3.62
CA LEU A 157 -12.28 -7.25 4.81
C LEU A 157 -13.63 -6.66 5.23
N PHE A 158 -14.39 -6.11 4.28
CA PHE A 158 -15.68 -5.47 4.51
C PHE A 158 -16.68 -6.45 5.12
N ASN A 159 -16.81 -7.65 4.57
CA ASN A 159 -17.71 -8.70 5.03
C ASN A 159 -17.37 -9.17 6.45
N ARG A 160 -16.08 -9.30 6.76
CA ARG A 160 -15.60 -9.67 8.10
C ARG A 160 -15.95 -8.60 9.15
N LYS A 161 -15.96 -7.33 8.75
CA LYS A 161 -16.27 -6.19 9.64
C LYS A 161 -17.75 -5.82 9.65
N ASN A 162 -18.51 -6.24 8.63
CA ASN A 162 -19.94 -5.96 8.47
C ASN A 162 -20.73 -7.23 8.13
N PRO A 163 -20.88 -8.20 9.06
CA PRO A 163 -21.52 -9.48 8.76
C PRO A 163 -22.98 -9.39 8.28
N GLN A 164 -23.66 -8.27 8.54
CA GLN A 164 -25.06 -8.04 8.14
C GLN A 164 -25.19 -7.43 6.74
N ARG A 165 -24.09 -7.03 6.11
CA ARG A 165 -24.07 -6.35 4.79
C ARG A 165 -23.14 -7.07 3.81
N GLN A 166 -23.02 -8.38 3.96
CA GLN A 166 -22.10 -9.15 3.14
C GLN A 166 -22.47 -9.08 1.66
N THR A 167 -21.45 -8.99 0.82
CA THR A 167 -21.56 -9.08 -0.64
C THR A 167 -20.45 -9.99 -1.16
N ASN A 168 -20.40 -10.23 -2.46
CA ASN A 168 -19.34 -10.98 -3.10
C ASN A 168 -18.89 -10.26 -4.38
N LEU A 169 -17.79 -10.74 -4.98
CA LEU A 169 -17.25 -10.11 -6.18
C LEU A 169 -18.26 -10.12 -7.34
N PHE A 170 -19.06 -11.16 -7.49
CA PHE A 170 -20.08 -11.26 -8.54
C PHE A 170 -21.14 -10.17 -8.40
N ASP A 171 -21.72 -10.01 -7.20
CA ASP A 171 -22.74 -8.99 -6.93
C ASP A 171 -22.18 -7.57 -7.04
N ALA A 172 -20.94 -7.35 -6.58
CA ALA A 172 -20.26 -6.07 -6.73
C ALA A 172 -20.05 -5.71 -8.21
N LEU A 173 -19.65 -6.67 -9.05
CA LEU A 173 -19.49 -6.47 -10.49
C LEU A 173 -20.83 -6.24 -11.19
N ARG A 174 -21.84 -7.07 -10.89
CA ARG A 174 -23.20 -6.93 -11.43
C ARG A 174 -23.79 -5.56 -11.10
N GLY A 175 -23.65 -5.10 -9.86
CA GLY A 175 -24.11 -3.77 -9.45
C GLY A 175 -23.31 -2.63 -10.09
N GLY A 176 -21.98 -2.75 -10.15
CA GLY A 176 -21.09 -1.71 -10.69
C GLY A 176 -21.20 -1.52 -12.20
N PHE A 177 -21.27 -2.60 -12.97
CA PHE A 177 -21.47 -2.54 -14.43
C PHE A 177 -22.94 -2.30 -14.79
N GLY A 178 -23.87 -2.84 -13.99
CA GLY A 178 -25.29 -2.90 -14.31
C GLY A 178 -25.64 -4.17 -15.08
N GLU A 179 -26.88 -4.65 -14.94
CA GLU A 179 -27.35 -5.96 -15.44
C GLU A 179 -27.00 -6.23 -16.91
N GLY A 180 -27.27 -5.28 -17.81
CA GLY A 180 -27.06 -5.48 -19.25
C GLY A 180 -25.59 -5.57 -19.67
N GLU A 181 -24.75 -4.67 -19.14
CA GLU A 181 -23.31 -4.67 -19.42
C GLU A 181 -22.65 -5.90 -18.81
N PHE A 182 -23.00 -6.21 -17.55
CA PHE A 182 -22.48 -7.40 -16.86
C PHE A 182 -22.87 -8.70 -17.57
N ALA A 183 -24.12 -8.86 -17.99
CA ALA A 183 -24.56 -10.04 -18.75
C ALA A 183 -23.75 -10.21 -20.05
N SER A 184 -23.45 -9.11 -20.74
CA SER A 184 -22.62 -9.12 -21.94
C SER A 184 -21.17 -9.53 -21.66
N MET A 185 -20.58 -9.05 -20.56
CA MET A 185 -19.23 -9.44 -20.13
C MET A 185 -19.14 -10.93 -19.77
N VAL A 186 -20.13 -11.45 -19.03
CA VAL A 186 -20.20 -12.86 -18.67
C VAL A 186 -20.32 -13.71 -19.93
N TRP A 187 -21.22 -13.35 -20.85
CA TRP A 187 -21.39 -14.09 -22.11
C TRP A 187 -20.10 -14.14 -22.93
N MET A 188 -19.38 -13.03 -23.06
CA MET A 188 -18.10 -12.99 -23.80
C MET A 188 -16.97 -13.75 -23.11
N ALA A 189 -17.02 -13.97 -21.80
CA ALA A 189 -16.02 -14.75 -21.08
C ALA A 189 -16.15 -16.28 -21.29
N TYR A 190 -17.27 -16.76 -21.83
CA TYR A 190 -17.54 -18.17 -22.13
C TYR A 190 -17.31 -18.56 -23.61
N LEU A 191 -16.84 -17.61 -24.44
CA LEU A 191 -16.40 -17.84 -25.82
C LEU A 191 -14.89 -18.04 -25.88
#